data_AF-A0A7S1CIJ4-F1
#
_entry.id   AF-A0A7S1CIJ4-F1
#
_cell.length_a   1.000
_cell.length_b   1.000
_cell.length_c   1.000
_cell.angle_alpha   90.00
_cell.angle_beta   90.00
_cell.angle_gamma   90.00
#
_symmetry.space_group_name_H-M   'P 1'
#
loop_
_entity.id
_entity.type
_entity.pdbx_description
1 polymer ?
#
loop_
_entity_poly.entity_id
_entity_poly.type
_entity_poly.pdbx_seq_one_letter_code
_entity_poly.pdbx_strand_id
1 'polypeptide(L)'
;VDDPAAAAAAEAADPAEEGSWQSVEVALFAVRSVARAVESTEREVVPPSIELSQALLGLPCTPERMRETAMRLIGRYSTWMHANDAYLPAAFDAVTAHLTADAPDGSLRTAAAAAFKSLCKDCRVAVGRRALCVAD
;
A
#
# COMPACT_ATOMS: atom_id res chain seq x y z
N VAL A 1 -40.88 -0.98 -4.58
CA VAL A 1 -40.15 0.28 -4.86
C VAL A 1 -38.69 -0.12 -4.88
N ASP A 2 -38.33 -0.73 -6.00
CA ASP A 2 -36.99 -1.15 -6.34
C ASP A 2 -36.20 0.12 -6.64
N ASP A 3 -35.15 0.37 -5.87
CA ASP A 3 -34.32 1.57 -6.00
C ASP A 3 -33.34 1.38 -7.17
N PRO A 4 -33.51 2.08 -8.32
CA PRO A 4 -32.67 1.89 -9.49
C PRO A 4 -31.24 2.41 -9.29
N ALA A 5 -30.95 3.09 -8.17
CA ALA A 5 -29.60 3.56 -7.85
C ALA A 5 -28.66 2.41 -7.40
N ALA A 6 -29.20 1.35 -6.78
CA ALA A 6 -28.40 0.21 -6.33
C ALA A 6 -27.97 -0.69 -7.50
N ALA A 7 -28.77 -0.76 -8.56
CA ALA A 7 -28.44 -1.51 -9.78
C ALA A 7 -27.44 -0.77 -10.68
N ALA A 8 -27.44 0.56 -10.67
CA ALA A 8 -26.54 1.37 -11.50
C ALA A 8 -25.07 1.36 -11.03
N ALA A 9 -24.79 1.06 -9.76
CA ALA A 9 -23.43 0.98 -9.24
C ALA A 9 -22.70 -0.34 -9.62
N ALA A 10 -23.44 -1.33 -10.11
CA ALA A 10 -22.88 -2.62 -10.53
C ALA A 10 -22.45 -2.66 -12.02
N GLU A 11 -22.80 -1.64 -12.82
CA GLU A 11 -22.59 -1.65 -14.27
C GLU A 11 -21.63 -0.55 -14.72
N ALA A 12 -20.36 -0.67 -14.33
CA ALA A 12 -19.27 0.16 -14.87
C ALA A 12 -17.91 -0.56 -14.84
N ALA A 13 -17.87 -1.85 -15.17
CA ALA A 13 -16.61 -2.49 -15.54
C ALA A 13 -16.89 -3.46 -16.69
N ASP A 14 -16.51 -3.05 -17.91
CA ASP A 14 -16.24 -4.01 -18.96
C ASP A 14 -15.01 -4.83 -18.50
N PRO A 15 -15.15 -6.15 -18.26
CA PRO A 15 -14.05 -6.99 -17.79
C PRO A 15 -12.97 -7.24 -18.87
N ALA A 16 -13.11 -6.69 -20.08
CA ALA A 16 -12.26 -6.96 -21.24
C ALA A 16 -10.86 -6.29 -21.25
N GLU A 17 -10.20 -6.14 -20.11
CA GLU A 17 -8.73 -6.07 -20.03
C GLU A 17 -8.25 -7.05 -18.96
N GLU A 18 -8.65 -8.31 -19.12
CA GLU A 18 -8.09 -9.49 -18.45
C GLU A 18 -6.57 -9.52 -18.67
N GLY A 19 -5.81 -9.02 -17.68
CA GLY A 19 -4.35 -9.14 -17.64
C GLY A 19 -3.56 -7.83 -17.76
N SER A 20 -4.24 -6.67 -17.86
CA SER A 20 -3.52 -5.39 -17.86
C SER A 20 -3.09 -5.01 -16.43
N TRP A 21 -1.87 -4.49 -16.29
CA TRP A 21 -1.36 -4.01 -14.99
C TRP A 21 -2.22 -2.86 -14.44
N GLN A 22 -2.93 -2.14 -15.32
CA GLN A 22 -3.82 -1.05 -14.99
C GLN A 22 -4.97 -1.52 -14.10
N SER A 23 -5.58 -2.68 -14.39
CA SER A 23 -6.67 -3.23 -13.58
C SER A 23 -6.23 -3.50 -12.14
N VAL A 24 -5.03 -4.06 -11.97
CA VAL A 24 -4.43 -4.31 -10.63
C VAL A 24 -4.10 -2.98 -9.93
N GLU A 25 -3.56 -2.00 -10.65
CA GLU A 25 -3.25 -0.68 -10.10
C GLU A 25 -4.50 0.05 -9.62
N VAL A 26 -5.58 0.02 -10.40
CA VAL A 26 -6.87 0.62 -10.07
C VAL A 26 -7.46 -0.03 -8.82
N ALA A 27 -7.37 -1.36 -8.70
CA ALA A 27 -7.82 -2.07 -7.51
C ALA A 27 -7.04 -1.63 -6.26
N LEU A 28 -5.71 -1.56 -6.33
CA LEU A 28 -4.87 -1.07 -5.23
C LEU A 28 -5.19 0.39 -4.88
N PHE A 29 -5.43 1.23 -5.89
CA PHE A 29 -5.82 2.62 -5.70
C PHE A 29 -7.15 2.72 -4.94
N ALA A 30 -8.15 1.92 -5.33
CA ALA A 30 -9.45 1.89 -4.69
C ALA A 30 -9.34 1.47 -3.22
N VAL A 31 -8.62 0.37 -2.93
CA VAL A 31 -8.35 -0.08 -1.56
C VAL A 31 -7.68 1.02 -0.72
N ARG A 32 -6.64 1.65 -1.27
CA ARG A 32 -5.94 2.77 -0.60
C ARG A 32 -6.85 3.97 -0.32
N SER A 33 -7.81 4.25 -1.20
CA SER A 33 -8.69 5.41 -1.10
C SER A 33 -9.59 5.35 0.16
N VAL A 34 -10.05 4.15 0.51
CA VAL A 34 -10.95 3.90 1.65
C VAL A 34 -10.22 3.59 2.96
N ALA A 35 -8.90 3.40 2.91
CA ALA A 35 -8.08 2.96 4.05
C ALA A 35 -8.26 3.75 5.37
N ARG A 36 -8.67 5.02 5.32
CA ARG A 36 -8.93 5.83 6.54
C ARG A 36 -10.18 5.41 7.30
N ALA A 37 -11.14 4.79 6.61
CA ALA A 37 -12.39 4.30 7.18
C ALA A 37 -12.29 2.84 7.62
N VAL A 38 -11.17 2.17 7.33
CA VAL A 38 -10.97 0.76 7.68
C VAL A 38 -10.60 0.64 9.16
N GLU A 39 -11.31 -0.26 9.84
CA GLU A 39 -11.06 -0.55 11.25
C GLU A 39 -9.74 -1.31 11.44
N SER A 40 -9.10 -1.13 12.60
CA SER A 40 -7.85 -1.83 12.95
C SER A 40 -8.00 -3.35 13.09
N THR A 41 -9.23 -3.82 13.24
CA THR A 41 -9.63 -5.22 13.39
C THR A 41 -9.87 -5.93 12.06
N GLU A 42 -9.81 -5.22 10.93
CA GLU A 42 -9.96 -5.79 9.59
C GLU A 42 -8.83 -6.80 9.32
N ARG A 43 -9.17 -7.98 8.79
CA ARG A 43 -8.24 -9.11 8.63
C ARG A 43 -8.36 -9.84 7.29
N GLU A 44 -9.30 -9.47 6.44
CA GLU A 44 -9.59 -10.19 5.21
C GLU A 44 -8.93 -9.53 4.00
N VAL A 45 -9.02 -8.19 3.89
CA VAL A 45 -8.59 -7.46 2.70
C VAL A 45 -7.26 -6.73 2.92
N VAL A 46 -7.03 -6.13 4.08
CA VAL A 46 -5.83 -5.33 4.33
C VAL A 46 -4.56 -6.18 4.33
N PRO A 47 -4.49 -7.34 5.02
CA PRO A 47 -3.29 -8.18 4.99
C PRO A 47 -2.83 -8.57 3.57
N PRO A 48 -3.67 -9.21 2.73
CA PRO A 48 -3.23 -9.59 1.38
C PRO A 48 -2.93 -8.37 0.50
N SER A 49 -3.58 -7.23 0.71
CA SER A 49 -3.27 -5.99 -0.02
C SER A 49 -1.87 -5.46 0.29
N ILE A 50 -1.44 -5.55 1.57
CA ILE A 50 -0.09 -5.16 1.99
C ILE A 50 0.95 -6.14 1.43
N GLU A 51 0.69 -7.45 1.54
CA GLU A 51 1.59 -8.50 1.02
C GLU A 51 1.77 -8.39 -0.50
N LEU A 52 0.67 -8.22 -1.24
CA LEU A 52 0.71 -7.98 -2.68
C LEU A 52 1.52 -6.72 -3.00
N SER A 53 1.33 -5.63 -2.25
CA SER A 53 2.07 -4.38 -2.45
C SER A 53 3.58 -4.58 -2.24
N GLN A 54 3.99 -5.35 -1.23
CA GLN A 54 5.40 -5.69 -0.99
C GLN A 54 5.98 -6.54 -2.13
N ALA A 55 5.23 -7.53 -2.60
CA ALA A 55 5.65 -8.36 -3.74
C ALA A 55 5.85 -7.52 -5.01
N LEU A 56 4.92 -6.61 -5.30
CA LEU A 56 4.98 -5.73 -6.48
C LEU A 56 6.21 -4.81 -6.48
N LEU A 57 6.65 -4.37 -5.30
CA LEU A 57 7.86 -3.56 -5.15
C LEU A 57 9.14 -4.35 -5.47
N GLY A 58 9.17 -5.66 -5.18
CA GLY A 58 10.34 -6.52 -5.42
C GLY A 58 10.47 -7.05 -6.85
N LEU A 59 9.41 -6.99 -7.66
CA LEU A 59 9.40 -7.54 -9.02
C LEU A 59 9.98 -6.54 -10.04
N PRO A 60 10.97 -6.94 -10.86
CA PRO A 60 11.66 -6.03 -11.79
C PRO A 60 10.76 -5.58 -12.96
N CYS A 61 9.78 -6.40 -13.34
CA CYS A 61 8.88 -6.14 -14.46
C CYS A 61 7.69 -5.24 -14.07
N THR A 62 7.58 -4.83 -12.80
CA THR A 62 6.44 -4.04 -12.34
C THR A 62 6.51 -2.61 -12.88
N PRO A 63 5.45 -2.13 -13.55
CA PRO A 63 5.35 -0.74 -13.98
C PRO A 63 5.54 0.23 -12.82
N GLU A 64 6.24 1.33 -13.07
CA GLU A 64 6.60 2.30 -12.03
C GLU A 64 5.37 2.88 -11.30
N ARG A 65 4.30 3.19 -12.05
CA ARG A 65 3.03 3.68 -11.49
C ARG A 65 2.42 2.70 -10.49
N MET A 66 2.48 1.42 -10.78
CA MET A 66 1.97 0.38 -9.88
C MET A 66 2.83 0.28 -8.61
N ARG A 67 4.17 0.33 -8.73
CA ARG A 67 5.07 0.39 -7.57
C ARG A 67 4.79 1.60 -6.71
N GLU A 68 4.52 2.74 -7.33
CA GLU A 68 4.18 3.97 -6.63
C GLU A 68 2.85 3.84 -5.86
N THR A 69 1.81 3.29 -6.48
CA THR A 69 0.51 3.04 -5.81
C THR A 69 0.64 2.03 -4.67
N ALA A 70 1.39 0.94 -4.87
CA ALA A 70 1.72 -0.04 -3.82
C ALA A 70 2.46 0.61 -2.63
N MET A 71 3.49 1.41 -2.90
CA MET A 71 4.23 2.15 -1.87
C MET A 71 3.32 3.08 -1.06
N ARG A 72 2.45 3.83 -1.75
CA ARG A 72 1.48 4.71 -1.09
C ARG A 72 0.43 3.95 -0.28
N LEU A 73 0.04 2.75 -0.72
CA LEU A 73 -0.89 1.89 0.02
C LEU A 73 -0.28 1.48 1.36
N ILE A 74 0.97 1.00 1.36
CA ILE A 74 1.70 0.65 2.58
C ILE A 74 1.71 1.82 3.56
N GLY A 75 2.12 3.01 3.11
CA GLY A 75 2.14 4.20 3.96
C GLY A 75 0.76 4.60 4.50
N ARG A 76 -0.31 4.32 3.75
CA ARG A 76 -1.67 4.67 4.12
C ARG A 76 -2.26 3.78 5.21
N TYR A 77 -1.87 2.51 5.23
CA TYR A 77 -2.29 1.55 6.26
C TYR A 77 -1.39 1.53 7.51
N SER A 78 -0.55 2.56 7.70
CA SER A 78 0.29 2.73 8.89
C SER A 78 -0.50 2.70 10.21
N THR A 79 -1.69 3.29 10.28
CA THR A 79 -2.56 3.20 11.46
C THR A 79 -3.08 1.78 11.73
N TRP A 80 -3.37 1.01 10.68
CA TRP A 80 -3.78 -0.39 10.80
C TRP A 80 -2.60 -1.26 11.24
N MET A 81 -1.41 -1.03 10.66
CA MET A 81 -0.18 -1.73 11.03
C MET A 81 0.24 -1.46 12.47
N HIS A 82 -0.07 -0.28 13.03
CA HIS A 82 0.16 -0.01 14.45
C HIS A 82 -0.60 -0.99 15.38
N ALA A 83 -1.77 -1.47 14.96
CA ALA A 83 -2.52 -2.49 15.70
C ALA A 83 -2.13 -3.93 15.31
N ASN A 84 -1.42 -4.08 14.19
CA ASN A 84 -1.03 -5.35 13.57
C ASN A 84 0.48 -5.36 13.31
N ASP A 85 1.27 -5.21 14.38
CA ASP A 85 2.72 -5.00 14.34
C ASP A 85 3.50 -6.09 13.59
N ALA A 86 2.91 -7.26 13.33
CA ALA A 86 3.53 -8.34 12.55
C ALA A 86 3.86 -7.95 11.10
N TYR A 87 3.12 -7.00 10.51
CA TYR A 87 3.32 -6.55 9.11
C TYR A 87 4.28 -5.37 8.99
N LEU A 88 4.51 -4.65 10.09
CA LEU A 88 5.39 -3.49 10.12
C LEU A 88 6.85 -3.78 9.72
N PRO A 89 7.49 -4.91 10.11
CA PRO A 89 8.85 -5.26 9.70
C PRO A 89 9.07 -5.17 8.19
N ALA A 90 8.32 -5.97 7.44
CA ALA A 90 8.47 -6.09 6.00
C ALA A 90 8.08 -4.79 5.29
N ALA A 91 7.06 -4.08 5.80
CA ALA A 91 6.67 -2.78 5.29
C ALA A 91 7.78 -1.73 5.48
N PHE A 92 8.43 -1.70 6.65
CA PHE A 92 9.51 -0.78 6.95
C PHE A 92 10.74 -1.02 6.07
N ASP A 93 11.14 -2.29 5.92
CA ASP A 93 12.27 -2.67 5.07
C ASP A 93 12.00 -2.33 3.59
N ALA A 94 10.79 -2.61 3.11
CA ALA A 94 10.37 -2.24 1.75
C ALA A 94 10.41 -0.72 1.53
N VAL A 95 9.90 0.06 2.48
CA VAL A 95 9.90 1.54 2.39
C VAL A 95 11.33 2.09 2.37
N THR A 96 12.18 1.63 3.29
CA THR A 96 13.56 2.14 3.41
C THR A 96 14.44 1.77 2.22
N ALA A 97 14.29 0.56 1.67
CA ALA A 97 14.99 0.13 0.46
C ALA A 97 14.70 1.03 -0.77
N HIS A 98 13.51 1.66 -0.80
CA HIS A 98 13.08 2.49 -1.93
C HIS A 98 13.32 3.99 -1.73
N LEU A 99 13.85 4.42 -0.58
CA LEU A 99 14.22 5.83 -0.34
C LEU A 99 15.37 6.28 -1.27
N THR A 100 16.24 5.36 -1.63
CA THR A 100 17.40 5.60 -2.51
C THR A 100 17.21 5.01 -3.91
N ALA A 101 15.98 4.66 -4.29
CA ALA A 101 15.71 4.05 -5.59
C ALA A 101 16.00 5.01 -6.76
N ASP A 102 16.72 4.53 -7.77
CA ASP A 102 16.88 5.22 -9.05
C ASP A 102 15.61 5.08 -9.89
N ALA A 103 14.66 5.96 -9.61
CA ALA A 103 13.43 6.15 -10.37
C ALA A 103 13.59 7.33 -11.34
N PRO A 104 13.20 7.19 -12.64
CA PRO A 104 13.39 8.20 -13.68
C PRO A 104 12.86 9.59 -13.31
N ASP A 105 11.72 9.66 -12.62
CA ASP A 105 11.06 10.91 -12.22
C ASP A 105 11.13 11.16 -10.70
N GLY A 106 11.71 10.23 -9.94
CA GLY A 106 11.75 10.29 -8.47
C GLY A 106 10.39 10.12 -7.78
N SER A 107 9.35 9.74 -8.51
CA SER A 107 8.00 9.54 -8.00
C SER A 107 7.96 8.44 -6.94
N LEU A 108 8.62 7.31 -7.19
CA LEU A 108 8.72 6.20 -6.25
C LEU A 108 9.47 6.59 -4.96
N ARG A 109 10.58 7.35 -5.07
CA ARG A 109 11.29 7.87 -3.88
C ARG A 109 10.40 8.80 -3.07
N THR A 110 9.63 9.66 -3.73
CA THR A 110 8.70 10.58 -3.07
C THR A 110 7.59 9.82 -2.35
N ALA A 111 7.03 8.79 -2.99
CA ALA A 111 6.06 7.90 -2.38
C ALA A 111 6.65 7.15 -1.17
N ALA A 112 7.90 6.67 -1.28
CA ALA A 112 8.61 6.01 -0.19
C ALA A 112 8.84 6.96 0.99
N ALA A 113 9.28 8.19 0.75
CA ALA A 113 9.46 9.21 1.78
C ALA A 113 8.13 9.55 2.48
N ALA A 114 7.04 9.66 1.73
CA ALA A 114 5.71 9.89 2.29
C ALA A 114 5.24 8.69 3.13
N ALA A 115 5.47 7.46 2.68
CA ALA A 115 5.15 6.25 3.42
C ALA A 115 5.97 6.14 4.70
N PHE A 116 7.28 6.41 4.62
CA PHE A 116 8.20 6.45 5.76
C PHE A 116 7.73 7.43 6.83
N LYS A 117 7.35 8.64 6.41
CA LYS A 117 6.78 9.66 7.31
C LYS A 117 5.53 9.14 8.03
N SER A 118 4.62 8.48 7.33
CA SER A 118 3.41 7.91 7.94
C SER A 118 3.72 6.81 8.95
N LEU A 119 4.64 5.89 8.61
CA LEU A 119 5.10 4.83 9.53
C LEU A 119 5.72 5.43 10.79
N CYS A 120 6.61 6.41 10.65
CA CYS A 120 7.21 7.09 11.80
C CYS A 120 6.19 7.82 12.67
N LYS A 121 5.15 8.39 12.06
CA LYS A 121 4.09 9.11 12.77
C LYS A 121 3.22 8.16 13.59
N ASP A 122 2.74 7.10 12.96
CA ASP A 122 1.70 6.23 13.54
C ASP A 122 2.29 5.04 14.31
N CYS A 123 3.49 4.57 13.92
CA CYS A 123 4.19 3.41 14.50
C CYS A 123 5.48 3.78 15.25
N ARG A 124 5.58 5.02 15.79
CA ARG A 124 6.83 5.59 16.35
C ARG A 124 7.62 4.69 17.31
N VAL A 125 6.93 3.93 18.18
CA VAL A 125 7.58 3.08 19.19
C VAL A 125 8.19 1.85 18.54
N ALA A 126 7.43 1.18 17.67
CA ALA A 126 7.86 -0.02 16.99
C ALA A 126 8.97 0.28 15.96
N VAL A 127 8.83 1.39 15.22
CA VAL A 127 9.87 1.91 14.32
C VAL A 127 11.14 2.30 15.10
N GLY A 128 11.00 3.03 16.20
CA GLY A 128 12.15 3.45 17.01
C GLY A 128 12.94 2.26 17.57
N ARG A 129 12.25 1.21 18.05
CA ARG A 129 12.91 -0.03 18.45
C ARG A 129 13.70 -0.66 17.31
N ARG A 130 13.10 -0.75 16.11
CA ARG A 130 13.77 -1.31 14.93
C ARG A 130 15.00 -0.51 14.49
N ALA A 131 14.89 0.81 14.42
CA ALA A 131 16.00 1.67 14.03
C ALA A 131 17.20 1.55 14.99
N LEU A 132 16.94 1.32 16.28
CA LEU A 132 17.98 1.16 17.30
C LEU A 132 18.56 -0.26 17.35
N CYS A 133 17.79 -1.29 16.99
CA CYS A 133 18.26 -2.69 17.01
C CYS A 133 19.13 -3.08 15.81
N VAL A 134 19.18 -2.29 14.73
CA VAL A 134 20.05 -2.55 13.56
C VAL A 134 21.48 -2.01 13.76
N ALA A 135 21.75 -1.37 14.90
CA ALA A 135 23.05 -0.74 15.19
C ALA A 135 24.10 -1.66 15.84
N ASP A 136 23.82 -2.95 16.00
CA ASP A 136 24.74 -3.99 16.48
C ASP A 136 25.02 -5.03 15.37
#